data_AF-A0A7C4DH13-F1
#
_entry.id   AF-A0A7C4DH13-F1
#
_cell.length_a   1.000
_cell.length_b   1.000
_cell.length_c   1.000
_cell.angle_alpha   90.00
_cell.angle_beta   90.00
_cell.angle_gamma   90.00
#
_symmetry.space_group_name_H-M   'P 1'
#
loop_
_entity.id
_entity.type
_entity.pdbx_description
1 polymer ?
#
loop_
_entity_poly.entity_id
_entity_poly.type
_entity_poly.pdbx_seq_one_letter_code
_entity_poly.pdbx_strand_id
1 'polypeptide(L)'
;PGRPRAVSVRTAPYPGFPTDMQAQFMLLNAVAEGTAVVTETVFENRFMHVLELQRMGADIKIEGHSAIVKGTGMLSGADVMATDLRASASLVVAGLAAEGVTNVLRIYHLDRGYETMEEKLRAVGADIERAPEAGP
;
A
#
# COMPACT_ATOMS: atom_id res chain seq x y z
N PRO A 1 -7.74 16.75 -11.44
CA PRO A 1 -7.99 16.61 -9.98
C PRO A 1 -6.69 16.89 -9.21
N GLY A 2 -6.76 17.59 -8.07
CA GLY A 2 -5.59 17.86 -7.22
C GLY A 2 -5.20 16.66 -6.36
N ARG A 3 -3.99 16.67 -5.78
CA ARG A 3 -3.55 15.63 -4.83
C ARG A 3 -4.41 15.68 -3.55
N PRO A 4 -4.67 14.53 -2.91
CA PRO A 4 -5.36 14.51 -1.62
C PRO A 4 -4.49 15.16 -0.54
N ARG A 5 -5.08 15.59 0.58
CA ARG A 5 -4.30 16.06 1.75
C ARG A 5 -3.94 14.89 2.64
N ALA A 6 -2.72 14.89 3.17
CA ALA A 6 -2.26 13.85 4.08
C ALA A 6 -3.05 13.89 5.41
N VAL A 7 -3.38 12.72 5.95
CA VAL A 7 -4.16 12.58 7.18
C VAL A 7 -3.46 11.62 8.13
N SER A 8 -3.17 12.09 9.34
CA SER A 8 -2.66 11.24 10.41
C SER A 8 -3.75 10.31 10.93
N VAL A 9 -3.41 9.04 11.13
CA VAL A 9 -4.33 8.02 11.64
C VAL A 9 -3.68 7.26 12.79
N ARG A 10 -4.50 6.89 13.79
CA ARG A 10 -4.10 6.05 14.91
C ARG A 10 -5.05 4.87 14.99
N THR A 11 -4.54 3.66 14.86
CA THR A 11 -5.37 2.46 14.94
C THR A 11 -5.89 2.27 16.36
N ALA A 12 -7.04 1.62 16.50
CA ALA A 12 -7.63 1.29 17.78
C ALA A 12 -8.65 0.14 17.59
N PRO A 13 -9.00 -0.59 18.66
CA PRO A 13 -10.14 -1.51 18.63
C PRO A 13 -11.42 -0.80 18.18
N TYR A 14 -12.36 -1.55 17.60
CA TYR A 14 -13.66 -1.02 17.18
C TYR A 14 -14.35 -0.26 18.33
N PRO A 15 -14.90 0.95 18.11
CA PRO A 15 -15.19 1.60 16.82
C PRO A 15 -14.09 2.52 16.27
N GLY A 16 -12.87 2.43 16.79
CA GLY A 16 -11.73 3.23 16.31
C GLY A 16 -11.24 2.84 14.91
N PHE A 17 -10.18 3.51 14.45
CA PHE A 17 -9.66 3.29 13.11
C PHE A 17 -9.12 1.85 12.97
N PRO A 18 -9.60 1.08 11.98
CA PRO A 18 -9.26 -0.33 11.85
C PRO A 18 -7.82 -0.49 11.35
N THR A 19 -7.04 -1.27 12.09
CA THR A 19 -5.66 -1.64 11.72
C THR A 19 -5.58 -2.33 10.33
N ASP A 20 -6.66 -2.96 9.88
CA ASP A 20 -6.78 -3.56 8.54
C ASP A 20 -6.79 -2.58 7.37
N MET A 21 -7.05 -1.30 7.63
CA MET A 21 -7.04 -0.22 6.62
C MET A 21 -5.77 0.64 6.69
N GLN A 22 -4.89 0.37 7.66
CA GLN A 22 -3.69 1.17 7.92
C GLN A 22 -2.76 1.22 6.70
N ALA A 23 -2.50 0.09 6.06
CA ALA A 23 -1.55 -0.01 4.95
C ALA A 23 -2.02 0.77 3.72
N GLN A 24 -3.32 0.75 3.44
CA GLN A 24 -3.94 1.45 2.32
C GLN A 24 -3.98 2.97 2.57
N PHE A 25 -4.20 3.41 3.82
CA PHE A 25 -4.10 4.83 4.18
C PHE A 25 -2.67 5.35 4.15
N MET A 26 -1.69 4.52 4.52
CA MET A 26 -0.29 4.87 4.37
C MET A 26 0.09 5.13 2.91
N LEU A 27 -0.36 4.26 1.99
CA LEU A 27 -0.21 4.50 0.55
C LEU A 27 -0.86 5.82 0.12
N LEU A 28 -2.10 6.08 0.54
CA LEU A 28 -2.77 7.35 0.23
C LEU A 28 -1.92 8.55 0.68
N ASN A 29 -1.38 8.50 1.90
CA ASN A 29 -0.51 9.54 2.44
C ASN A 29 0.82 9.67 1.65
N ALA A 30 1.35 8.59 1.08
CA ALA A 30 2.57 8.63 0.27
C ALA A 30 2.41 9.45 -1.02
N VAL A 31 1.19 9.50 -1.59
CA VAL A 31 0.89 10.31 -2.79
C VAL A 31 0.18 11.64 -2.48
N ALA A 32 -0.21 11.87 -1.22
CA ALA A 32 -0.91 13.06 -0.76
C ALA A 32 0.00 14.31 -0.66
N GLU A 33 -0.58 15.48 -0.45
CA GLU A 33 0.11 16.71 -0.06
C GLU A 33 0.31 16.78 1.45
N GLY A 34 1.53 17.06 1.88
CA GLY A 34 1.90 17.25 3.29
C GLY A 34 2.56 16.03 3.94
N THR A 35 2.56 16.03 5.27
CA THR A 35 3.14 14.96 6.09
C THR A 35 2.07 14.45 7.06
N ALA A 36 1.99 13.13 7.21
CA ALA A 36 1.09 12.48 8.15
C ALA A 36 1.84 11.46 9.01
N VAL A 37 1.26 11.14 10.17
CA VAL A 37 1.75 10.09 11.05
C VAL A 37 0.72 8.97 11.13
N VAL A 38 1.16 7.76 10.85
CA VAL A 38 0.37 6.54 10.98
C VAL A 38 0.85 5.80 12.21
N THR A 39 0.02 5.73 13.25
CA THR A 39 0.35 5.07 14.52
C THR A 39 -0.42 3.77 14.65
N GLU A 40 0.30 2.66 14.80
CA GLU A 40 -0.27 1.34 15.02
C GLU A 40 -0.25 0.99 16.52
N THR A 41 -1.38 0.56 17.08
CA THR A 41 -1.50 0.20 18.50
C THR A 41 -2.16 -1.16 18.74
N VAL A 42 -2.51 -1.88 17.68
CA VAL A 42 -3.19 -3.18 17.74
C VAL A 42 -2.22 -4.31 17.40
N PHE A 43 -1.32 -4.12 16.41
CA PHE A 43 -0.33 -5.12 15.99
C PHE A 43 1.07 -4.52 15.82
N GLU A 44 2.01 -4.91 16.67
CA GLU A 44 3.34 -4.29 16.74
C GLU A 44 4.20 -4.42 15.47
N ASN A 45 3.94 -5.43 14.62
CA ASN A 45 4.76 -5.74 13.43
C ASN A 45 4.07 -5.45 12.08
N ARG A 46 3.20 -4.44 12.00
CA ARG A 46 2.33 -4.22 10.83
C ARG A 46 2.91 -3.34 9.71
N PHE A 47 4.18 -2.94 9.78
CA PHE A 47 4.81 -2.04 8.80
C PHE A 47 5.66 -2.72 7.71
N MET A 48 5.50 -4.03 7.49
CA MET A 48 6.30 -4.78 6.51
C MET A 48 6.22 -4.23 5.07
N HIS A 49 5.09 -3.62 4.71
CA HIS A 49 4.87 -2.99 3.40
C HIS A 49 5.66 -1.70 3.18
N VAL A 50 6.22 -1.09 4.24
CA VAL A 50 6.93 0.21 4.13
C VAL A 50 8.15 0.09 3.22
N LEU A 51 8.94 -0.98 3.34
CA LEU A 51 10.13 -1.18 2.51
C LEU A 51 9.80 -1.29 1.02
N GLU A 52 8.66 -1.90 0.71
CA GLU A 52 8.18 -2.08 -0.65
C GLU A 52 7.63 -0.76 -1.22
N LEU A 53 6.90 0.03 -0.43
CA LEU A 53 6.51 1.39 -0.82
C LEU A 53 7.73 2.32 -1.00
N GLN A 54 8.75 2.19 -0.15
CA GLN A 54 10.02 2.93 -0.30
C GLN A 54 10.76 2.52 -1.59
N ARG A 55 10.71 1.24 -1.98
CA ARG A 55 11.24 0.78 -3.28
C ARG A 55 10.52 1.45 -4.45
N MET A 56 9.24 1.78 -4.29
CA MET A 56 8.45 2.56 -5.25
C MET A 56 8.64 4.09 -5.09
N GLY A 57 9.58 4.56 -4.26
CA GLY A 57 9.90 5.98 -4.10
C GLY A 57 9.10 6.72 -3.04
N ALA A 58 8.39 6.04 -2.14
CA ALA A 58 7.72 6.68 -1.02
C ALA A 58 8.73 7.17 0.05
N ASP A 59 8.49 8.36 0.62
CA ASP A 59 9.26 8.91 1.75
C ASP A 59 8.54 8.57 3.07
N ILE A 60 8.96 7.45 3.68
CA ILE A 60 8.37 6.93 4.91
C ILE A 60 9.50 6.64 5.91
N LYS A 61 9.34 7.08 7.16
CA LYS A 61 10.25 6.76 8.27
C LYS A 61 9.49 6.07 9.39
N ILE A 62 9.97 4.91 9.82
CA ILE A 62 9.40 4.18 10.97
C ILE A 62 10.11 4.64 12.26
N GLU A 63 9.33 4.99 13.28
CA GLU A 63 9.78 5.30 14.63
C GLU A 63 8.92 4.53 15.65
N GLY A 64 9.47 3.42 16.16
CA GLY A 64 8.74 2.52 17.05
C GLY A 64 7.49 1.97 16.39
N HIS A 65 6.33 2.24 16.97
CA HIS A 65 5.02 1.82 16.47
C HIS A 65 4.34 2.88 15.57
N SER A 66 5.09 3.89 15.10
CA SER A 66 4.57 4.92 14.20
C SER A 66 5.39 5.01 12.92
N ALA A 67 4.74 5.44 11.84
CA ALA A 67 5.37 5.75 10.58
C ALA A 67 5.05 7.19 10.18
N ILE A 68 6.08 7.97 9.95
CA ILE A 68 5.99 9.34 9.42
C ILE A 68 6.03 9.23 7.90
N VAL A 69 4.96 9.65 7.24
CA VAL A 69 4.79 9.56 5.78
C VAL A 69 4.80 10.98 5.21
N LYS A 70 5.79 11.29 4.38
CA LYS A 70 5.84 12.54 3.64
C LYS A 70 5.41 12.29 2.20
N GLY A 71 4.39 12.99 1.76
CA GLY A 71 3.82 12.76 0.45
C GLY A 71 4.74 13.23 -0.69
N THR A 72 5.14 12.30 -1.55
CA THR A 72 6.04 12.54 -2.70
C THR A 72 5.27 12.87 -3.98
N GLY A 73 3.99 12.50 -4.04
CA GLY A 73 3.05 12.90 -5.08
C GLY A 73 2.90 11.91 -6.22
N MET A 74 3.97 11.22 -6.58
CA MET A 74 3.97 10.12 -7.55
C MET A 74 4.91 9.03 -7.08
N LEU A 75 4.51 7.78 -7.26
CA LEU A 75 5.36 6.61 -7.05
C LEU A 75 5.94 6.15 -8.39
N SER A 76 7.01 5.37 -8.35
CA SER A 76 7.59 4.73 -9.53
C SER A 76 7.31 3.24 -9.51
N GLY A 77 7.06 2.68 -10.69
CA GLY A 77 6.88 1.26 -10.88
C GLY A 77 8.12 0.48 -10.48
N ALA A 78 7.93 -0.65 -9.81
CA ALA A 78 9.00 -1.49 -9.30
C ALA A 78 8.55 -2.95 -9.12
N ASP A 79 9.52 -3.84 -8.96
CA ASP A 79 9.27 -5.20 -8.48
C ASP A 79 9.11 -5.19 -6.96
N VAL A 80 7.93 -5.58 -6.49
CA VAL A 80 7.58 -5.55 -5.06
C VAL A 80 7.08 -6.90 -4.57
N MET A 81 7.31 -7.18 -3.29
CA MET A 81 6.99 -8.46 -2.66
C MET A 81 5.78 -8.34 -1.73
N ALA A 82 4.73 -9.11 -1.99
CA ALA A 82 3.60 -9.24 -1.06
C ALA A 82 4.00 -9.96 0.23
N THR A 83 3.74 -9.34 1.39
CA THR A 83 4.13 -9.88 2.71
C THR A 83 2.97 -10.38 3.57
N ASP A 84 1.77 -9.83 3.39
CA ASP A 84 0.54 -10.20 4.10
C ASP A 84 -0.68 -9.70 3.33
N LEU A 85 -1.89 -10.11 3.73
CA LEU A 85 -3.11 -9.80 2.99
C LEU A 85 -3.33 -8.30 2.73
N ARG A 86 -3.16 -7.43 3.74
CA ARG A 86 -3.48 -6.00 3.61
C ARG A 86 -2.33 -5.24 2.95
N ALA A 87 -1.09 -5.64 3.23
CA ALA A 87 0.08 -5.16 2.51
C ALA A 87 -0.02 -5.44 1.01
N SER A 88 -0.37 -6.66 0.61
CA SER A 88 -0.52 -7.04 -0.80
C SER A 88 -1.54 -6.18 -1.52
N ALA A 89 -2.72 -5.99 -0.93
CA ALA A 89 -3.75 -5.16 -1.52
C ALA A 89 -3.30 -3.70 -1.64
N SER A 90 -2.55 -3.19 -0.65
CA SER A 90 -1.94 -1.86 -0.72
C SER A 90 -0.96 -1.77 -1.89
N LEU A 91 -0.06 -2.74 -2.08
CA LEU A 91 0.92 -2.73 -3.18
C LEU A 91 0.27 -2.82 -4.57
N VAL A 92 -0.82 -3.57 -4.71
CA VAL A 92 -1.60 -3.58 -5.97
C VAL A 92 -2.12 -2.17 -6.29
N VAL A 93 -2.73 -1.49 -5.31
CA VAL A 93 -3.23 -0.12 -5.51
C VAL A 93 -2.08 0.87 -5.69
N ALA A 94 -0.92 0.64 -5.06
CA ALA A 94 0.27 1.45 -5.24
C ALA A 94 0.78 1.38 -6.68
N GLY A 95 0.78 0.19 -7.29
CA GLY A 95 1.14 -0.01 -8.69
C GLY A 95 0.23 0.76 -9.65
N LEU A 96 -1.09 0.78 -9.36
CA LEU A 96 -2.04 1.57 -10.15
C LEU A 96 -1.86 3.09 -10.01
N ALA A 97 -1.24 3.55 -8.93
CA ALA A 97 -0.96 4.95 -8.66
C ALA A 97 0.47 5.37 -9.05
N ALA A 98 1.28 4.45 -9.56
CA ALA A 98 2.68 4.68 -9.91
C ALA A 98 2.87 4.97 -11.40
N GLU A 99 3.97 5.64 -11.73
CA GLU A 99 4.44 5.81 -13.10
C GLU A 99 5.30 4.61 -13.51
N GLY A 100 4.99 3.99 -14.65
CA GLY A 100 5.68 2.81 -15.15
C GLY A 100 4.99 1.50 -14.76
N VAL A 101 5.71 0.39 -14.85
CA VAL A 101 5.17 -0.96 -14.60
C VAL A 101 5.56 -1.43 -13.19
N THR A 102 4.59 -1.96 -12.45
CA THR A 102 4.82 -2.56 -11.12
C THR A 102 4.50 -4.04 -11.18
N ASN A 103 5.46 -4.89 -10.79
CA ASN A 103 5.23 -6.33 -10.66
C ASN A 103 5.04 -6.67 -9.18
N VAL A 104 3.84 -7.08 -8.79
CA VAL A 104 3.56 -7.54 -7.43
C VAL A 104 3.76 -9.06 -7.38
N LEU A 105 4.84 -9.48 -6.72
CA LEU A 105 5.27 -10.87 -6.62
C LEU A 105 4.74 -11.52 -5.33
N ARG A 106 4.70 -12.86 -5.30
CA ARG A 106 4.27 -13.67 -4.12
C ARG A 106 2.85 -13.38 -3.64
N ILE A 107 1.92 -13.22 -4.58
CA ILE A 107 0.52 -12.82 -4.32
C ILE A 107 -0.36 -13.85 -3.58
N TYR A 108 0.17 -14.99 -3.11
CA TYR A 108 -0.61 -15.99 -2.38
C TYR A 108 -1.29 -15.43 -1.11
N HIS A 109 -0.72 -14.40 -0.50
CA HIS A 109 -1.34 -13.69 0.61
C HIS A 109 -2.59 -12.89 0.19
N LEU A 110 -2.59 -12.34 -1.02
CA LEU A 110 -3.71 -11.56 -1.58
C LEU A 110 -4.92 -12.47 -1.82
N ASP A 111 -4.68 -13.64 -2.43
CA ASP A 111 -5.72 -14.61 -2.79
C ASP A 111 -6.51 -15.13 -1.58
N ARG A 112 -5.92 -15.06 -0.38
CA ARG A 112 -6.58 -15.46 0.87
C ARG A 112 -7.73 -14.55 1.29
N GLY A 113 -7.84 -13.35 0.74
CA GLY A 113 -8.86 -12.39 1.17
C GLY A 113 -9.43 -11.47 0.08
N TYR A 114 -8.87 -11.49 -1.13
CA TYR A 114 -9.45 -10.82 -2.29
C TYR A 114 -9.60 -11.81 -3.43
N GLU A 115 -10.84 -12.21 -3.68
CA GLU A 115 -11.20 -13.02 -4.83
C GLU A 115 -11.15 -12.16 -6.11
N THR A 116 -10.42 -12.63 -7.12
CA THR A 116 -10.31 -12.04 -8.47
C THR A 116 -10.19 -10.51 -8.48
N MET A 117 -9.29 -9.97 -7.64
CA MET A 117 -9.09 -8.52 -7.47
C MET A 117 -8.78 -7.84 -8.80
N GLU A 118 -7.95 -8.47 -9.63
CA GLU A 118 -7.57 -8.03 -10.97
C GLU A 118 -8.78 -7.90 -11.91
N GLU A 119 -9.77 -8.79 -11.82
CA GLU A 119 -10.98 -8.71 -12.65
C GLU A 119 -11.86 -7.56 -12.20
N LYS A 120 -12.04 -7.41 -10.88
CA LYS A 120 -12.82 -6.33 -10.28
C LYS A 120 -12.20 -4.95 -10.56
N LEU A 121 -10.87 -4.86 -10.54
CA LEU A 121 -10.15 -3.63 -10.88
C LEU A 121 -10.20 -3.32 -12.37
N ARG A 122 -10.02 -4.31 -13.25
CA ARG A 122 -10.22 -4.12 -14.71
C ARG A 122 -11.64 -3.67 -15.03
N ALA A 123 -12.64 -4.17 -14.32
CA ALA A 123 -14.05 -3.76 -14.50
C ALA A 123 -14.30 -2.27 -14.20
N VAL A 124 -13.42 -1.62 -13.42
CA VAL A 124 -13.45 -0.17 -13.17
C VAL A 124 -12.39 0.61 -13.96
N GLY A 125 -11.76 -0.02 -14.95
CA GLY A 125 -10.84 0.61 -15.90
C GLY A 125 -9.36 0.60 -15.49
N ALA A 126 -8.96 -0.19 -14.49
CA ALA A 126 -7.55 -0.36 -14.14
C ALA A 126 -6.80 -1.16 -15.22
N ASP A 127 -5.58 -0.73 -15.56
CA ASP A 127 -4.65 -1.49 -16.37
C ASP A 127 -3.85 -2.44 -15.46
N ILE A 128 -4.33 -3.67 -15.34
CA ILE A 128 -3.77 -4.70 -14.48
C ILE A 128 -4.05 -6.07 -15.08
N GLU A 129 -3.06 -6.94 -15.03
CA GLU A 129 -3.19 -8.34 -15.42
C GLU A 129 -2.55 -9.26 -14.39
N ARG A 130 -3.03 -10.50 -14.36
CA ARG A 130 -2.42 -11.58 -13.59
C ARG A 130 -1.63 -12.45 -14.56
N ALA A 131 -0.31 -12.42 -14.44
CA ALA A 131 0.60 -13.20 -15.26
C ALA A 131 1.16 -14.40 -14.48
N PRO A 132 1.56 -15.49 -15.17
CA PRO A 132 2.43 -16.51 -14.58
C PRO A 132 3.73 -15.88 -14.09
N GLU A 133 4.37 -16.49 -13.10
CA GLU A 133 5.72 -16.08 -12.72
C GLU A 133 6.63 -16.18 -13.94
N ALA A 134 7.31 -15.08 -14.28
CA ALA A 134 8.31 -15.10 -15.34
C ALA A 134 9.40 -16.10 -14.91
N GLY A 135 9.50 -17.20 -15.65
CA GLY A 135 10.53 -18.20 -15.41
C GLY A 135 11.94 -17.61 -15.60
N PRO A 136 12.98 -18.29 -15.11
CA PRO A 136 14.36 -17.94 -15.42
C PRO A 136 14.64 -18.01 -16.94
#